data_AF-H9LD06-F1
#
_entry.id   AF-H9LD06-F1
#
_cell.length_a   1.000
_cell.length_b   1.000
_cell.length_c   1.000
_cell.angle_alpha   90.00
_cell.angle_beta   90.00
_cell.angle_gamma   90.00
#
_symmetry.space_group_name_H-M   'P 1'
#
loop_
_entity.id
_entity.type
_entity.pdbx_description
1 polymer ?
#
loop_
_entity_poly.entity_id
_entity_poly.type
_entity_poly.pdbx_seq_one_letter_code
_entity_poly.pdbx_strand_id
1 'polypeptide(L)'
;ADIIHKHGRLEVPLTAQKGVLLLQEEYHDAHHSHLDPHLWLAPQNIIALVQGLDKHTAELGLSVAEWESAKAHFLRQLETTTAQLTELLAPYHEAAYLSHHDAWGYFATAFALQRPLVVATNIDTDASSRRVVELRQQMQQQQVKCVVAEPEARKGLLRRLCTGDCVLYEVDPLGRDLDTAHYTEFLHHLGAQFEACFAGKPQH
;
A
#
# COMPACT_ATOMS: atom_id res chain seq x y z
N ALA A 1 29.99 -35.71 -4.57
CA ALA A 1 30.28 -34.40 -5.17
C ALA A 1 29.14 -33.50 -4.77
N ASP A 2 29.24 -33.05 -3.51
CA ASP A 2 28.32 -32.11 -2.89
C ASP A 2 28.54 -30.72 -3.47
N ILE A 3 27.45 -29.96 -3.59
CA ILE A 3 27.27 -28.54 -3.21
C ILE A 3 25.96 -28.09 -3.89
N ILE A 4 25.29 -27.10 -3.28
CA ILE A 4 24.07 -26.39 -3.70
C ILE A 4 22.76 -26.94 -3.11
N HIS A 5 22.39 -26.42 -1.93
CA HIS A 5 21.14 -25.70 -1.66
C HIS A 5 20.89 -25.62 -0.13
N LYS A 6 21.42 -24.58 0.50
CA LYS A 6 20.87 -24.04 1.75
C LYS A 6 20.62 -22.55 1.55
N HIS A 7 19.45 -22.22 1.03
CA HIS A 7 18.83 -20.93 1.30
C HIS A 7 17.72 -21.20 2.31
N GLY A 8 17.97 -20.81 3.55
CA GLY A 8 16.94 -20.77 4.57
C GLY A 8 15.89 -19.76 4.16
N ARG A 9 14.74 -20.23 3.71
CA ARG A 9 13.52 -19.42 3.74
C ARG A 9 13.12 -19.29 5.19
N LEU A 10 13.09 -18.07 5.70
CA LEU A 10 12.24 -17.75 6.84
C LEU A 10 10.79 -17.91 6.36
N GLU A 11 10.22 -19.09 6.55
CA GLU A 11 8.78 -19.28 6.45
C GLU A 11 8.16 -18.71 7.73
N VAL A 12 7.71 -17.46 7.68
CA VAL A 12 6.90 -16.87 8.75
C VAL A 12 5.45 -17.32 8.51
N PRO A 13 4.86 -18.21 9.33
CA PRO A 13 3.49 -18.65 9.14
C PRO A 13 2.55 -17.47 9.44
N LEU A 14 1.87 -16.96 8.40
CA LEU A 14 0.93 -15.82 8.47
C LEU A 14 -0.22 -16.05 9.46
N THR A 15 -0.51 -17.29 9.83
CA THR A 15 -1.58 -17.67 10.75
C THR A 15 -1.27 -17.48 12.24
N ALA A 16 -0.04 -17.10 12.61
CA ALA A 16 0.39 -17.10 14.02
C ALA A 16 0.67 -15.72 14.66
N GLN A 17 0.57 -14.60 13.94
CA GLN A 17 0.81 -13.28 14.53
C GLN A 17 -0.52 -12.65 14.97
N LYS A 18 -0.85 -12.78 16.26
CA LYS A 18 -1.85 -11.93 16.91
C LYS A 18 -1.47 -10.46 16.64
N GLY A 19 -2.33 -9.70 15.98
CA GLY A 19 -2.14 -8.26 15.77
C GLY A 19 -1.91 -7.81 14.32
N VAL A 20 -1.78 -8.73 13.36
CA VAL A 20 -1.77 -8.38 11.93
C VAL A 20 -3.22 -8.20 11.45
N LEU A 21 -3.53 -7.03 10.90
CA LEU A 21 -4.77 -6.80 10.16
C LEU A 21 -4.70 -7.60 8.85
N LEU A 22 -5.75 -8.36 8.56
CA LEU A 22 -5.88 -9.16 7.34
C LEU A 22 -7.12 -8.66 6.56
N LEU A 23 -6.91 -8.15 5.36
CA LEU A 23 -7.96 -7.84 4.40
C LEU A 23 -8.13 -9.03 3.44
N GLN A 24 -9.39 -9.35 3.16
CA GLN A 24 -9.75 -10.37 2.17
C GLN A 24 -10.16 -9.66 0.88
N GLU A 25 -9.69 -10.14 -0.26
CA GLU A 25 -10.22 -9.73 -1.55
C GLU A 25 -11.49 -10.53 -1.84
N GLU A 26 -12.63 -9.84 -1.97
CA GLU A 26 -13.89 -10.45 -2.40
C GLU A 26 -14.00 -10.36 -3.92
N TYR A 27 -13.78 -11.48 -4.61
CA TYR A 27 -14.03 -11.60 -6.05
C TYR A 27 -15.40 -12.24 -6.32
N HIS A 28 -16.08 -11.74 -7.35
CA HIS A 28 -17.40 -12.23 -7.77
C HIS A 28 -17.38 -13.58 -8.53
N ASP A 29 -16.25 -14.26 -8.62
CA ASP A 29 -16.17 -15.60 -9.20
C ASP A 29 -15.18 -16.49 -8.41
N ALA A 30 -15.69 -17.62 -7.92
CA ALA A 30 -15.02 -18.73 -7.22
C ALA A 30 -14.78 -18.62 -5.70
N HIS A 31 -15.07 -19.73 -5.01
CA HIS A 31 -15.16 -19.94 -3.56
C HIS A 31 -13.84 -19.88 -2.76
N HIS A 32 -12.92 -18.98 -3.10
CA HIS A 32 -11.69 -18.78 -2.34
C HIS A 32 -11.51 -17.29 -2.07
N SER A 33 -11.62 -16.86 -0.81
CA SER A 33 -11.11 -15.56 -0.42
C SER A 33 -9.59 -15.63 -0.42
N HIS A 34 -8.96 -14.78 -1.24
CA HIS A 34 -7.52 -14.63 -1.23
C HIS A 34 -7.17 -13.48 -0.30
N LEU A 35 -6.11 -13.67 0.50
CA LEU A 35 -5.59 -12.62 1.37
C LEU A 35 -4.98 -11.53 0.49
N ASP A 36 -5.35 -10.27 0.73
CA ASP A 36 -4.71 -9.11 0.11
C ASP A 36 -3.21 -9.13 0.48
N PRO A 37 -2.29 -9.21 -0.51
CA PRO A 37 -0.88 -9.36 -0.26
C PRO A 37 -0.20 -8.07 0.22
N HIS A 38 -0.84 -6.89 0.11
CA HIS A 38 -0.24 -5.57 0.35
C HIS A 38 -0.12 -5.19 1.83
N LEU A 39 0.09 -6.19 2.69
CA LEU A 39 0.09 -6.10 4.15
C LEU A 39 1.05 -5.02 4.68
N TRP A 40 2.16 -4.78 3.99
CA TRP A 40 3.20 -3.85 4.41
C TRP A 40 2.76 -2.39 4.35
N LEU A 41 1.68 -2.05 3.65
CA LEU A 41 1.16 -0.68 3.57
C LEU A 41 0.40 -0.24 4.83
N ALA A 42 0.20 -1.14 5.78
CA ALA A 42 -0.40 -0.87 7.08
C ALA A 42 0.70 -0.77 8.18
N PRO A 43 0.92 0.41 8.80
CA PRO A 43 1.85 0.57 9.91
C PRO A 43 1.65 -0.44 11.05
N GLN A 44 0.40 -0.75 11.38
CA GLN A 44 0.04 -1.73 12.41
C GLN A 44 0.53 -3.14 12.09
N ASN A 45 0.54 -3.52 10.81
CA ASN A 45 1.06 -4.81 10.37
C ASN A 45 2.58 -4.86 10.53
N ILE A 46 3.27 -3.76 10.20
CA ILE A 46 4.72 -3.65 10.41
C ILE A 46 5.09 -3.72 11.89
N ILE A 47 4.31 -3.11 12.79
CA ILE A 47 4.51 -3.24 14.23
C ILE A 47 4.45 -4.70 14.66
N ALA A 48 3.40 -5.44 14.24
CA ALA A 48 3.24 -6.85 14.57
C ALA A 48 4.38 -7.72 14.02
N LEU A 49 4.79 -7.48 12.77
CA LEU A 49 5.90 -8.18 12.11
C LEU A 49 7.22 -7.97 12.87
N VAL A 50 7.53 -6.72 13.22
CA VAL A 50 8.75 -6.38 13.97
C VAL A 50 8.74 -7.02 15.37
N GLN A 51 7.60 -7.03 16.07
CA GLN A 51 7.49 -7.73 17.35
C GLN A 51 7.66 -9.25 17.21
N GLY A 52 7.23 -9.83 16.10
CA GLY A 52 7.43 -11.25 15.79
C GLY A 52 8.91 -11.65 15.64
N LEU A 53 9.77 -10.71 15.23
CA LEU A 53 11.20 -10.95 15.03
C LEU A 53 11.99 -11.10 16.34
N ASP A 54 11.41 -10.81 17.50
CA ASP A 54 12.03 -11.00 18.83
C ASP A 54 12.60 -12.42 19.01
N LYS A 55 11.93 -13.41 18.42
CA LYS A 55 12.31 -14.83 18.50
C LYS A 55 13.46 -15.21 17.56
N HIS A 56 13.81 -14.32 16.62
CA HIS A 56 14.79 -14.55 15.56
C HIS A 56 16.05 -13.69 15.73
N THR A 57 16.19 -12.97 16.85
CA THR A 57 17.32 -12.08 17.14
C THR A 57 18.69 -12.73 16.96
N ALA A 58 18.86 -13.97 17.42
CA ALA A 58 20.10 -14.72 17.26
C ALA A 58 20.42 -15.05 15.79
N GLU A 59 19.40 -15.29 14.95
CA GLU A 59 19.54 -15.56 13.51
C GLU A 59 19.95 -14.30 12.74
N LEU A 60 19.58 -13.12 13.26
CA LEU A 60 19.98 -11.81 12.72
C LEU A 60 21.41 -11.41 13.10
N GLY A 61 22.10 -12.19 13.94
CA GLY A 61 23.45 -11.89 14.41
C GLY A 61 23.54 -10.71 15.38
N LEU A 62 22.42 -10.30 15.98
CA LEU A 62 22.34 -9.21 16.95
C LEU A 62 22.30 -9.75 18.38
N SER A 63 22.88 -9.01 19.33
CA SER A 63 22.56 -9.23 20.74
C SER A 63 21.13 -8.79 21.04
N VAL A 64 20.53 -9.35 22.10
CA VAL A 64 19.19 -8.96 22.56
C VAL A 64 19.12 -7.46 22.84
N ALA A 65 20.16 -6.87 23.45
CA ALA A 65 20.18 -5.45 23.77
C ALA A 65 20.23 -4.55 22.52
N GLU A 66 21.02 -4.92 21.50
CA GLU A 66 21.06 -4.20 20.23
C GLU A 66 19.72 -4.26 19.51
N TRP A 67 19.09 -5.44 19.47
CA TRP A 67 17.77 -5.61 18.89
C TRP A 67 16.70 -4.77 19.59
N GLU A 68 16.60 -4.86 20.92
CA GLU A 68 15.60 -4.11 21.68
C GLU A 68 15.76 -2.59 21.52
N SER A 69 17.01 -2.11 21.47
CA SER A 69 17.29 -0.70 21.22
C SER A 69 16.85 -0.25 19.83
N ALA A 70 17.23 -1.00 18.79
CA ALA A 70 16.89 -0.72 17.40
C ALA A 70 15.36 -0.80 17.17
N LYS A 71 14.72 -1.85 17.68
CA LYS A 71 13.27 -2.05 17.65
C LYS A 71 12.55 -0.88 18.32
N ALA A 72 12.93 -0.49 19.53
CA ALA A 72 12.28 0.60 20.25
C ALA A 72 12.46 1.95 19.53
N HIS A 73 13.61 2.19 18.90
CA HIS A 73 13.84 3.37 18.08
C HIS A 73 12.90 3.39 16.86
N PHE A 74 12.88 2.29 16.10
CA PHE A 74 12.04 2.14 14.92
C PHE A 74 10.55 2.31 15.23
N LEU A 75 10.05 1.65 16.29
CA LEU A 75 8.62 1.73 16.66
C LEU A 75 8.20 3.16 17.03
N ARG A 76 9.06 3.94 17.71
CA ARG A 76 8.77 5.35 18.00
C ARG A 76 8.73 6.22 16.74
N GLN A 77 9.64 5.98 15.79
CA GLN A 77 9.62 6.69 14.52
C GLN A 77 8.36 6.35 13.73
N LEU A 78 7.99 5.07 13.68
CA LEU A 78 6.79 4.60 12.99
C LEU A 78 5.50 5.18 13.59
N GLU A 79 5.39 5.22 14.92
CA GLU A 79 4.26 5.87 15.61
C GLU A 79 4.17 7.36 15.26
N THR A 80 5.30 8.07 15.29
CA THR A 80 5.38 9.50 14.92
C THR A 80 4.95 9.74 13.48
N THR A 81 5.51 8.98 12.53
CA THR A 81 5.16 9.05 11.10
C THR A 81 3.68 8.75 10.89
N THR A 82 3.14 7.72 11.55
CA THR A 82 1.73 7.35 11.43
C THR A 82 0.83 8.48 11.90
N ALA A 83 1.12 9.11 13.04
CA ALA A 83 0.34 10.24 13.54
C ALA A 83 0.38 11.44 12.58
N GLN A 84 1.56 11.77 12.06
CA GLN A 84 1.72 12.87 11.09
C GLN A 84 0.94 12.62 9.80
N LEU A 85 0.92 11.39 9.29
CA LEU A 85 0.17 11.05 8.09
C LEU A 85 -1.34 11.02 8.32
N THR A 86 -1.79 10.56 9.49
CA THR A 86 -3.20 10.65 9.88
C THR A 86 -3.67 12.11 9.87
N GLU A 87 -2.89 13.04 10.42
CA GLU A 87 -3.21 14.47 10.38
C GLU A 87 -3.17 15.05 8.95
N LEU A 88 -2.14 14.69 8.17
CA LEU A 88 -1.96 15.15 6.80
C LEU A 88 -3.13 14.73 5.89
N LEU A 89 -3.62 13.50 6.07
CA LEU A 89 -4.63 12.89 5.20
C LEU A 89 -6.06 13.10 5.70
N ALA A 90 -6.26 13.56 6.94
CA ALA A 90 -7.56 13.83 7.54
C ALA A 90 -8.53 14.66 6.67
N PRO A 91 -8.10 15.70 5.94
CA PRO A 91 -8.98 16.47 5.06
C PRO A 91 -9.57 15.67 3.89
N TYR A 92 -9.03 14.48 3.59
CA TYR A 92 -9.32 13.70 2.38
C TYR A 92 -10.01 12.35 2.66
N HIS A 93 -10.49 12.09 3.88
CA HIS A 93 -11.16 10.82 4.23
C HIS A 93 -12.38 10.47 3.34
N GLU A 94 -13.05 11.48 2.78
CA GLU A 94 -14.20 11.31 1.87
C GLU A 94 -13.81 11.46 0.39
N ALA A 95 -12.53 11.67 0.08
CA ALA A 95 -12.07 11.88 -1.29
C ALA A 95 -12.08 10.55 -2.06
N ALA A 96 -12.89 10.48 -3.11
CA ALA A 96 -12.86 9.38 -4.06
C ALA A 96 -11.66 9.51 -5.02
N TYR A 97 -11.01 8.40 -5.31
CA TYR A 97 -9.91 8.31 -6.26
C TYR A 97 -9.99 7.01 -7.08
N LEU A 98 -9.26 6.99 -8.19
CA LEU A 98 -9.12 5.83 -9.05
C LEU A 98 -7.72 5.23 -8.86
N SER A 99 -7.64 3.90 -8.86
CA SER A 99 -6.40 3.12 -9.01
C SER A 99 -6.53 2.13 -10.16
N HIS A 100 -5.40 1.63 -10.67
CA HIS A 100 -5.44 0.53 -11.64
C HIS A 100 -5.93 -0.77 -10.99
N HIS A 101 -5.31 -1.19 -9.89
CA HIS A 101 -5.79 -2.32 -9.08
C HIS A 101 -5.91 -1.95 -7.58
N ASP A 102 -6.46 -2.86 -6.78
CA ASP A 102 -6.72 -2.65 -5.34
C ASP A 102 -5.46 -2.89 -4.48
N ALA A 103 -4.39 -2.13 -4.71
CA ALA A 103 -3.17 -2.22 -3.89
C ALA A 103 -3.30 -1.52 -2.54
N TRP A 104 -4.32 -0.66 -2.37
CA TRP A 104 -4.31 0.41 -1.36
C TRP A 104 -5.17 0.11 -0.14
N GLY A 105 -5.79 -1.08 -0.04
CA GLY A 105 -6.73 -1.43 1.03
C GLY A 105 -6.17 -1.20 2.44
N TYR A 106 -4.94 -1.67 2.70
CA TYR A 106 -4.27 -1.50 3.99
C TYR A 106 -3.91 -0.05 4.28
N PHE A 107 -3.38 0.68 3.30
CA PHE A 107 -3.04 2.10 3.43
C PHE A 107 -4.30 2.94 3.71
N ALA A 108 -5.36 2.71 2.93
CA ALA A 108 -6.64 3.38 3.08
C ALA A 108 -7.26 3.10 4.46
N THR A 109 -7.19 1.86 4.93
CA THR A 109 -7.67 1.50 6.27
C THR A 109 -6.86 2.18 7.37
N ALA A 110 -5.52 2.22 7.25
CA ALA A 110 -4.64 2.80 8.24
C ALA A 110 -4.85 4.32 8.41
N PHE A 111 -5.18 5.02 7.31
CA PHE A 111 -5.33 6.48 7.28
C PHE A 111 -6.76 6.95 7.00
N ALA A 112 -7.75 6.08 7.22
CA ALA A 112 -9.19 6.36 7.05
C ALA A 112 -9.57 7.01 5.70
N LEU A 113 -8.89 6.59 4.62
CA LEU A 113 -9.26 6.98 3.25
C LEU A 113 -10.31 6.03 2.69
N GLN A 114 -11.04 6.49 1.67
CA GLN A 114 -11.90 5.61 0.87
C GLN A 114 -11.07 4.51 0.18
N ARG A 115 -11.69 3.38 -0.14
CA ARG A 115 -11.11 2.44 -1.10
C ARG A 115 -11.21 3.00 -2.52
N PRO A 116 -10.22 2.72 -3.40
CA PRO A 116 -10.23 3.24 -4.75
C PRO A 116 -11.37 2.65 -5.58
N LEU A 117 -11.83 3.41 -6.56
CA LEU A 117 -12.39 2.81 -7.77
C LEU A 117 -11.26 2.07 -8.50
N VAL A 118 -11.45 0.80 -8.86
CA VAL A 118 -10.40 0.00 -9.50
C VAL A 118 -10.70 -0.32 -10.97
N VAL A 119 -9.67 -0.23 -11.81
CA VAL A 119 -9.77 -0.55 -13.24
C VAL A 119 -9.89 -2.06 -13.47
N ALA A 120 -9.04 -2.83 -12.81
CA ALA A 120 -8.96 -4.28 -12.93
C ALA A 120 -8.76 -4.94 -11.57
N THR A 121 -8.98 -6.25 -11.51
CA THR A 121 -8.79 -7.06 -10.31
C THR A 121 -7.32 -7.25 -9.95
N ASN A 122 -6.42 -7.20 -10.93
CA ASN A 122 -4.99 -7.32 -10.72
C ASN A 122 -4.25 -6.41 -11.73
N ILE A 123 -2.97 -6.15 -11.48
CA ILE A 123 -2.14 -5.25 -12.29
C ILE A 123 -2.03 -5.69 -13.76
N ASP A 124 -2.00 -7.01 -14.00
CA ASP A 124 -1.80 -7.60 -15.33
C ASP A 124 -3.09 -7.67 -16.17
N THR A 125 -4.28 -7.63 -15.54
CA THR A 125 -5.55 -7.85 -16.22
C THR A 125 -6.07 -6.62 -16.96
N ASP A 126 -6.66 -6.86 -18.14
CA ASP A 126 -7.34 -5.84 -18.93
C ASP A 126 -8.72 -5.53 -18.35
N ALA A 127 -9.08 -4.24 -18.32
CA ALA A 127 -10.47 -3.85 -18.09
C ALA A 127 -11.32 -4.10 -19.33
N SER A 128 -12.53 -4.65 -19.12
CA SER A 128 -13.53 -4.73 -20.18
C SER A 128 -14.00 -3.33 -20.61
N SER A 129 -14.46 -3.20 -21.86
CA SER A 129 -15.04 -1.94 -22.35
C SER A 129 -16.23 -1.47 -21.50
N ARG A 130 -17.04 -2.43 -21.02
CA ARG A 130 -18.13 -2.18 -20.08
C ARG A 130 -17.62 -1.56 -18.77
N ARG A 131 -16.57 -2.14 -18.18
CA ARG A 131 -15.98 -1.62 -16.93
C ARG A 131 -15.47 -0.19 -17.11
N VAL A 132 -14.85 0.12 -18.25
CA VAL A 132 -14.38 1.48 -18.57
C VAL A 132 -15.55 2.48 -18.64
N VAL A 133 -16.70 2.09 -19.21
CA VAL A 133 -17.89 2.95 -19.25
C VAL A 133 -18.47 3.17 -17.84
N GLU A 134 -18.56 2.12 -17.03
CA GLU A 134 -19.01 2.20 -15.63
C GLU A 134 -18.10 3.12 -14.80
N LEU A 135 -16.78 2.99 -14.95
CA LEU A 135 -15.81 3.84 -14.26
C LEU A 135 -15.97 5.32 -14.61
N ARG A 136 -16.23 5.66 -15.88
CA ARG A 136 -16.52 7.05 -16.25
C ARG A 136 -17.73 7.62 -15.52
N GLN A 137 -18.79 6.83 -15.39
CA GLN A 137 -20.00 7.24 -14.67
C GLN A 137 -19.72 7.39 -13.18
N GLN A 138 -19.01 6.43 -12.57
CA GLN A 138 -18.64 6.47 -11.15
C GLN A 138 -17.74 7.67 -10.83
N MET A 139 -16.71 7.91 -11.66
CA MET A 139 -15.81 9.05 -11.50
C MET A 139 -16.54 10.38 -11.61
N GLN A 140 -17.51 10.51 -12.53
CA GLN A 140 -18.33 11.71 -12.66
C GLN A 140 -19.24 11.92 -11.42
N GLN A 141 -19.90 10.85 -10.97
CA GLN A 141 -20.82 10.89 -9.81
C GLN A 141 -20.09 11.22 -8.51
N GLN A 142 -18.91 10.64 -8.31
CA GLN A 142 -18.10 10.81 -7.10
C GLN A 142 -17.10 11.97 -7.22
N GLN A 143 -17.14 12.73 -8.32
CA GLN A 143 -16.28 13.89 -8.57
C GLN A 143 -14.79 13.57 -8.38
N VAL A 144 -14.35 12.41 -8.90
CA VAL A 144 -12.97 11.93 -8.76
C VAL A 144 -12.01 12.89 -9.45
N LYS A 145 -11.06 13.44 -8.68
CA LYS A 145 -9.99 14.33 -9.18
C LYS A 145 -8.58 13.76 -9.04
N CYS A 146 -8.44 12.65 -8.31
CA CYS A 146 -7.17 12.00 -8.09
C CYS A 146 -7.16 10.62 -8.76
N VAL A 147 -6.13 10.35 -9.57
CA VAL A 147 -5.83 9.02 -10.09
C VAL A 147 -4.46 8.62 -9.59
N VAL A 148 -4.42 7.60 -8.76
CA VAL A 148 -3.19 6.97 -8.27
C VAL A 148 -2.81 5.87 -9.26
N ALA A 149 -1.62 5.94 -9.82
CA ALA A 149 -1.12 5.00 -10.80
C ALA A 149 0.14 4.34 -10.26
N GLU A 150 0.16 3.02 -10.20
CA GLU A 150 1.39 2.30 -9.92
C GLU A 150 2.34 2.37 -11.14
N PRO A 151 3.66 2.15 -10.97
CA PRO A 151 4.60 2.17 -12.09
C PRO A 151 4.21 1.21 -13.22
N GLU A 152 3.72 0.02 -12.86
CA GLU A 152 3.26 -1.05 -13.76
C GLU A 152 1.88 -0.77 -14.39
N ALA A 153 1.16 0.24 -13.89
CA ALA A 153 -0.20 0.49 -14.32
C ALA A 153 -0.28 0.84 -15.80
N ARG A 154 -1.45 0.56 -16.40
CA ARG A 154 -1.75 0.98 -17.78
C ARG A 154 -2.07 2.47 -17.84
N LYS A 155 -1.05 3.31 -17.65
CA LYS A 155 -1.14 4.78 -17.57
C LYS A 155 -1.90 5.41 -18.75
N GLY A 156 -1.80 4.83 -19.95
CA GLY A 156 -2.56 5.29 -21.11
C GLY A 156 -4.09 5.20 -20.94
N LEU A 157 -4.59 4.18 -20.25
CA LEU A 157 -6.01 4.05 -19.92
C LEU A 157 -6.41 5.03 -18.80
N LEU A 158 -5.60 5.10 -17.73
CA LEU A 158 -5.83 6.01 -16.61
C LEU A 158 -5.90 7.47 -17.08
N ARG A 159 -4.99 7.92 -17.96
CA ARG A 159 -5.03 9.26 -18.57
C ARG A 159 -6.28 9.51 -19.42
N ARG A 160 -6.89 8.48 -20.02
CA ARG A 160 -8.15 8.64 -20.78
C ARG A 160 -9.38 8.70 -19.88
N LEU A 161 -9.29 8.20 -18.66
CA LEU A 161 -10.33 8.29 -17.63
C LEU A 161 -10.22 9.59 -16.84
N CYS A 162 -9.00 10.06 -16.61
CA CYS A 162 -8.69 11.31 -15.93
C CYS A 162 -8.89 12.51 -16.87
N THR A 163 -10.01 13.21 -16.75
CA THR A 163 -10.37 14.36 -17.60
C THR A 163 -10.66 15.61 -16.78
N GLY A 164 -10.56 16.79 -17.39
CA GLY A 164 -10.84 18.06 -16.71
C GLY A 164 -9.77 18.38 -15.66
N ASP A 165 -10.20 18.68 -14.43
CA ASP A 165 -9.33 19.02 -13.30
C ASP A 165 -8.69 17.79 -12.62
N CYS A 166 -8.86 16.61 -13.22
CA CYS A 166 -8.27 15.39 -12.70
C CYS A 166 -6.75 15.38 -12.88
N VAL A 167 -6.01 14.99 -11.83
CA VAL A 167 -4.57 14.77 -11.85
C VAL A 167 -4.24 13.29 -11.68
N LEU A 168 -3.16 12.86 -12.34
CA LEU A 168 -2.61 11.52 -12.21
C LEU A 168 -1.29 11.59 -11.47
N TYR A 169 -1.15 10.81 -10.39
CA TYR A 169 0.09 10.61 -9.66
C TYR A 169 0.59 9.19 -9.80
N GLU A 170 1.85 9.06 -10.20
CA GLU A 170 2.58 7.81 -10.06
C GLU A 170 2.98 7.61 -8.59
N VAL A 171 2.57 6.48 -8.01
CA VAL A 171 2.80 6.11 -6.61
C VAL A 171 3.24 4.65 -6.58
N ASP A 172 4.46 4.38 -6.13
CA ASP A 172 5.01 3.02 -6.11
C ASP A 172 4.75 2.33 -4.75
N PRO A 173 3.86 1.34 -4.67
CA PRO A 173 3.60 0.62 -3.41
C PRO A 173 4.81 -0.20 -2.94
N LEU A 174 5.86 -0.32 -3.76
CA LEU A 174 7.12 -0.99 -3.43
C LEU A 174 8.27 -0.01 -3.11
N GLY A 175 8.06 1.30 -3.29
CA GLY A 175 9.05 2.34 -2.97
C GLY A 175 10.36 2.25 -3.77
N ARG A 176 10.35 1.73 -5.00
CA ARG A 176 11.56 1.57 -5.82
C ARG A 176 12.07 2.89 -6.39
N ASP A 177 11.28 3.94 -6.30
CA ASP A 177 11.62 5.31 -6.65
C ASP A 177 12.41 6.03 -5.54
N LEU A 178 12.65 5.36 -4.40
CA LEU A 178 13.45 5.90 -3.31
C LEU A 178 14.85 5.27 -3.24
N ASP A 179 15.85 6.11 -2.94
CA ASP A 179 17.24 5.68 -2.71
C ASP A 179 17.47 5.14 -1.28
N THR A 180 16.40 4.93 -0.50
CA THR A 180 16.42 4.53 0.91
C THR A 180 15.64 3.23 1.12
N ALA A 181 16.06 2.46 2.13
CA ALA A 181 15.33 1.27 2.59
C ALA A 181 14.55 1.53 3.90
N HIS A 182 14.46 2.80 4.35
CA HIS A 182 13.78 3.14 5.59
C HIS A 182 12.26 3.18 5.41
N TYR A 183 11.56 2.26 6.07
CA TYR A 183 10.11 2.13 5.97
C TYR A 183 9.34 3.41 6.34
N THR A 184 9.81 4.19 7.32
CA THR A 184 9.16 5.46 7.70
C THR A 184 9.29 6.54 6.62
N GLU A 185 10.42 6.56 5.89
CA GLU A 185 10.62 7.46 4.75
C GLU A 185 9.73 7.06 3.58
N PHE A 186 9.65 5.76 3.29
CA PHE A 186 8.71 5.19 2.32
C PHE A 186 7.26 5.57 2.63
N LEU A 187 6.83 5.41 3.88
CA LEU A 187 5.46 5.72 4.29
C LEU A 187 5.16 7.22 4.18
N HIS A 188 6.10 8.08 4.57
CA HIS A 188 5.98 9.52 4.37
C HIS A 188 5.87 9.90 2.89
N HIS A 189 6.69 9.29 2.05
CA HIS A 189 6.70 9.51 0.60
C HIS A 189 5.33 9.18 -0.02
N LEU A 190 4.78 7.99 0.31
CA LEU A 190 3.43 7.62 -0.12
C LEU A 190 2.40 8.66 0.34
N GLY A 191 2.39 9.01 1.63
CA GLY A 191 1.42 9.96 2.17
C GLY A 191 1.49 11.34 1.50
N ALA A 192 2.70 11.82 1.17
CA ALA A 192 2.88 13.06 0.45
C ALA A 192 2.35 12.99 -1.00
N GLN A 193 2.57 11.87 -1.70
CA GLN A 193 2.04 11.68 -3.05
C GLN A 193 0.51 11.59 -3.07
N PHE A 194 -0.08 10.88 -2.10
CA PHE A 194 -1.54 10.84 -1.92
C PHE A 194 -2.10 12.22 -1.63
N GLU A 195 -1.53 12.97 -0.68
CA GLU A 195 -1.96 14.35 -0.39
C GLU A 195 -1.89 15.24 -1.63
N ALA A 196 -0.79 15.19 -2.37
CA ALA A 196 -0.59 16.01 -3.54
C ALA A 196 -1.62 15.70 -4.65
N CYS A 197 -1.94 14.42 -4.82
CA CYS A 197 -2.98 13.95 -5.73
C CYS A 197 -4.37 14.44 -5.33
N PHE A 198 -4.76 14.27 -4.05
CA PHE A 198 -6.05 14.74 -3.56
C PHE A 198 -6.17 16.27 -3.61
N ALA A 199 -5.08 16.98 -3.37
CA ALA A 199 -5.00 18.44 -3.47
C ALA A 199 -5.05 18.95 -4.92
N GLY A 200 -5.00 18.07 -5.92
CA GLY A 200 -5.01 18.47 -7.34
C GLY A 200 -3.73 19.17 -7.80
N LYS A 201 -2.61 18.98 -7.09
CA LYS A 201 -1.31 19.55 -7.49
C LYS A 201 -0.79 18.77 -8.70
N PRO A 202 -0.21 19.37 -9.76
CA PRO A 202 0.39 18.58 -10.83
C PRO A 202 1.62 17.79 -10.35
N GLN A 203 1.80 16.54 -10.80
CA GLN A 203 3.06 15.82 -10.62
C GLN A 203 4.09 16.40 -11.60
N HIS A 204 5.20 16.94 -11.07
CA HIS A 204 6.28 17.55 -11.87
C HIS A 204 7.23 16.51 -12.47
#